data_AF-A0A2N0TUM6-F1
#
_entry.id   AF-A0A2N0TUM6-F1
#
_cell.length_a   1.000
_cell.length_b   1.000
_cell.length_c   1.000
_cell.angle_alpha   90.00
_cell.angle_beta   90.00
_cell.angle_gamma   90.00
#
_symmetry.space_group_name_H-M   'P 1'
#
loop_
_entity.id
_entity.type
_entity.pdbx_description
1 polymer ?
#
loop_
_entity_poly.entity_id
_entity_poly.type
_entity_poly.pdbx_seq_one_letter_code
_entity_poly.pdbx_strand_id
1 'polypeptide(L)'
;MKSYSVYRNIRKNAVIFGLAVSSFAIQMGSVIASLLLIIFAFKLLLLLGLLVWNFGLYITLLRINSFPFTRVSARLPSLISNKQTGLSRYYEY
;
A
#
# COMPACT_ATOMS: atom_id res chain seq x y z
N MET A 1 19.88 18.81 24.38
CA MET A 1 19.42 17.44 24.04
C MET A 1 18.62 17.51 22.75
N LYS A 2 18.92 16.68 21.74
CA LYS A 2 18.14 16.66 20.48
C LYS A 2 16.83 15.91 20.71
N SER A 3 15.70 16.58 20.54
CA SER A 3 14.38 15.95 20.55
C SER A 3 14.10 15.30 19.19
N TYR A 4 13.77 14.01 19.19
CA TYR A 4 13.34 13.27 18.02
C TYR A 4 11.81 13.15 18.03
N SER A 5 11.14 13.58 16.96
CA SER A 5 9.70 13.35 16.79
C SER A 5 9.45 11.86 16.56
N VAL A 6 8.50 11.26 17.30
CA VAL A 6 8.11 9.86 17.10
C VAL A 6 7.57 9.67 15.68
N TYR A 7 8.35 9.00 14.83
CA TYR A 7 7.98 8.74 13.43
C TYR A 7 6.89 7.68 13.36
N ARG A 8 5.62 8.12 13.37
CA ARG A 8 4.43 7.25 13.41
C ARG A 8 4.05 6.64 12.04
N ASN A 9 4.78 6.95 10.98
CA ASN A 9 4.43 6.61 9.59
C ASN A 9 5.05 5.31 9.05
N ILE A 10 5.73 4.52 9.90
CA ILE A 10 6.31 3.22 9.49
C ILE A 10 5.30 2.25 8.85
N ARG A 11 4.01 2.31 9.26
CA ARG A 11 2.96 1.43 8.69
C ARG A 11 2.38 1.91 7.36
N LYS A 12 2.51 3.21 7.04
CA LYS A 12 1.84 3.81 5.86
C LYS A 12 2.51 3.49 4.52
N ASN A 13 3.78 3.10 4.54
CA ASN A 13 4.54 2.74 3.35
C ASN A 13 5.10 1.33 3.50
N ALA A 14 4.28 0.39 3.96
CA ALA A 14 4.66 -1.02 3.95
C ALA A 14 4.77 -1.48 2.48
N VAL A 15 6.00 -1.77 2.06
CA VAL A 15 6.32 -2.34 0.76
C VAL A 15 6.78 -3.77 0.96
N ILE A 16 6.26 -4.68 0.15
CA ILE A 16 6.61 -6.10 0.15
C ILE A 16 7.11 -6.41 -1.25
N PHE A 17 8.39 -6.82 -1.36
CA PHE A 17 9.07 -7.04 -2.64
C PHE A 17 8.94 -5.87 -3.64
N GLY A 18 9.03 -4.63 -3.14
CA GLY A 18 8.94 -3.43 -3.99
C GLY A 18 7.52 -3.04 -4.43
N LEU A 19 6.49 -3.81 -4.05
CA LEU A 19 5.09 -3.47 -4.28
C LEU A 19 4.43 -2.97 -2.99
N ALA A 20 3.47 -2.05 -3.11
CA ALA A 20 2.56 -1.74 -2.01
C ALA A 20 1.74 -2.99 -1.65
N VAL A 21 1.32 -3.11 -0.38
CA VAL A 21 0.56 -4.28 0.12
C VAL A 21 -0.65 -4.62 -0.76
N SER A 22 -1.37 -3.61 -1.27
CA SER A 22 -2.51 -3.81 -2.18
C SER A 22 -2.09 -4.46 -3.51
N SER A 23 -1.07 -3.93 -4.17
CA SER A 23 -0.52 -4.49 -5.41
C SER A 23 0.04 -5.90 -5.20
N PHE A 24 0.69 -6.15 -4.06
CA PHE A 24 1.17 -7.47 -3.69
C PHE A 24 0.03 -8.48 -3.56
N ALA A 25 -1.12 -8.09 -3.01
CA ALA A 25 -2.29 -8.96 -2.93
C ALA A 25 -2.82 -9.36 -4.33
N ILE A 26 -2.81 -8.44 -5.29
CA ILE A 26 -3.18 -8.73 -6.69
C ILE A 26 -2.21 -9.75 -7.30
N GLN A 27 -0.91 -9.57 -7.11
CA GLN A 27 0.10 -10.54 -7.57
C GLN A 27 -0.13 -11.93 -6.97
N MET A 28 -0.39 -12.01 -5.66
CA MET A 28 -0.64 -13.28 -4.98
C MET A 28 -1.93 -13.95 -5.45
N GLY A 29 -3.00 -13.16 -5.70
CA GLY A 29 -4.22 -13.67 -6.31
C GLY A 29 -3.99 -14.30 -7.68
N SER A 30 -3.18 -13.65 -8.53
CA SER A 30 -2.78 -14.19 -9.84
C SER A 30 -2.01 -15.51 -9.71
N VAL A 31 -1.05 -15.60 -8.79
CA VAL A 31 -0.26 -16.82 -8.54
C VAL A 31 -1.16 -17.97 -8.10
N ILE A 32 -2.07 -17.73 -7.15
CA ILE A 32 -2.99 -18.75 -6.65
C ILE A 32 -3.95 -19.23 -7.76
N ALA A 33 -4.52 -18.30 -8.54
CA ALA A 33 -5.38 -18.65 -9.67
C ALA A 33 -4.63 -19.47 -10.73
N SER A 34 -3.38 -19.10 -11.02
CA SER A 34 -2.53 -19.82 -11.96
C SER A 34 -2.23 -21.23 -11.47
N LEU A 35 -1.95 -21.39 -10.17
CA LEU A 35 -1.72 -22.70 -9.56
C LEU A 35 -2.95 -23.60 -9.69
N LEU A 36 -4.15 -23.07 -9.40
CA LEU A 36 -5.40 -23.80 -9.58
C LEU A 36 -5.57 -24.27 -11.04
N LEU A 37 -5.35 -23.38 -12.01
CA LEU A 37 -5.45 -23.72 -13.43
C LEU A 37 -4.48 -24.82 -13.85
N ILE A 38 -3.23 -24.77 -13.37
CA ILE A 38 -2.20 -25.76 -13.70
C ILE A 38 -2.63 -27.16 -13.20
N ILE A 39 -3.16 -27.25 -11.97
CA ILE A 39 -3.56 -28.52 -11.38
C ILE A 39 -4.73 -29.15 -12.15
N PHE A 40 -5.69 -28.35 -12.64
CA PHE A 40 -6.85 -28.87 -13.38
C PHE A 40 -6.59 -29.17 -14.86
N ALA A 41 -5.77 -28.38 -15.54
CA ALA A 41 -5.60 -28.48 -16.99
C ALA A 41 -4.39 -29.33 -17.41
N PHE A 42 -3.33 -29.38 -16.59
CA PHE A 42 -2.09 -30.14 -16.81
C PHE A 42 -1.50 -30.07 -18.24
N LYS A 43 -1.52 -28.88 -18.87
CA LYS A 43 -0.91 -28.65 -20.19
C LYS A 43 0.40 -27.86 -20.05
N LEU A 44 1.47 -28.35 -20.67
CA LEU A 44 2.80 -27.72 -20.63
C LEU A 44 2.79 -26.28 -21.18
N LEU A 45 2.06 -26.04 -22.27
CA LEU A 45 1.92 -24.70 -22.86
C LEU A 45 1.21 -23.72 -21.90
N LEU A 46 0.22 -24.20 -21.16
CA LEU A 46 -0.52 -23.41 -20.18
C LEU A 46 0.38 -23.04 -18.99
N LEU A 47 1.23 -23.96 -18.55
CA LEU A 47 2.21 -23.70 -17.50
C LEU A 47 3.19 -22.59 -17.91
N LEU A 48 3.79 -22.69 -19.09
CA LEU A 48 4.70 -21.65 -19.61
C LEU A 48 3.99 -20.30 -19.77
N GLY A 49 2.78 -20.29 -20.33
CA GLY A 49 1.99 -19.08 -20.51
C GLY A 49 1.64 -18.38 -19.20
N LEU A 50 1.20 -19.13 -18.19
CA LEU A 50 0.90 -18.58 -16.86
C LEU A 50 2.14 -18.06 -16.14
N LEU A 51 3.30 -18.69 -16.36
CA LEU A 51 4.56 -18.25 -15.77
C LEU A 51 4.96 -16.89 -16.35
N VAL A 52 4.95 -16.76 -17.69
CA VAL A 52 5.19 -15.48 -18.37
C VAL A 52 4.17 -14.43 -17.94
N TRP A 53 2.90 -14.80 -17.82
CA TRP A 53 1.83 -13.91 -17.35
C TRP A 53 2.11 -13.34 -15.95
N ASN A 54 2.46 -14.19 -14.98
CA ASN A 54 2.76 -13.73 -13.62
C ASN A 54 3.98 -12.82 -13.55
N PHE A 55 5.02 -13.09 -14.36
CA PHE A 55 6.17 -12.20 -14.47
C PHE A 55 5.80 -10.87 -15.11
N GLY A 56 5.05 -10.89 -16.22
CA GLY A 56 4.58 -9.69 -16.89
C GLY A 56 3.70 -8.82 -15.99
N LEU A 57 2.79 -9.44 -15.24
CA LEU A 57 1.93 -8.77 -14.27
C LEU A 57 2.80 -8.12 -13.18
N TYR A 58 3.74 -8.85 -12.59
CA TYR A 58 4.64 -8.32 -11.56
C TYR A 58 5.42 -7.08 -12.03
N ILE A 59 6.03 -7.14 -13.22
CA ILE A 59 6.79 -6.02 -13.80
C ILE A 59 5.87 -4.83 -14.07
N THR A 60 4.66 -5.07 -14.56
CA THR A 60 3.66 -4.03 -14.82
C THR A 60 3.24 -3.33 -13.51
N LEU A 61 2.95 -4.08 -12.45
CA LEU A 61 2.58 -3.54 -11.15
C LEU A 61 3.74 -2.77 -10.50
N LEU A 62 4.98 -3.24 -10.69
CA LEU A 62 6.18 -2.54 -10.21
C LEU A 62 6.36 -1.19 -10.91
N ARG A 63 6.15 -1.14 -12.24
CA ARG A 63 6.16 0.12 -13.01
C ARG A 63 5.05 1.06 -12.59
N ILE A 64 3.82 0.57 -12.42
CA ILE A 64 2.67 1.40 -12.01
C ILE A 64 2.89 2.00 -10.61
N ASN A 65 3.40 1.24 -9.64
CA ASN A 65 3.73 1.76 -8.31
C ASN A 65 4.84 2.82 -8.32
N SER A 66 5.68 2.84 -9.35
CA SER A 66 6.71 3.87 -9.52
C SER A 66 6.12 5.22 -9.96
N PHE A 67 4.92 5.24 -10.53
CA PHE A 67 4.23 6.47 -10.88
C PHE A 67 3.30 6.91 -9.73
N PRO A 68 3.50 8.11 -9.15
CA PRO A 68 2.71 8.60 -8.03
C PRO A 68 1.35 9.16 -8.52
N PHE A 69 0.61 8.40 -9.33
CA PHE A 69 -0.75 8.79 -9.68
C PHE A 69 -1.64 8.52 -8.46
N THR A 70 -2.04 9.61 -7.81
CA THR A 70 -3.07 9.67 -6.76
C THR A 70 -2.64 9.33 -5.34
N ARG A 71 -1.71 10.11 -4.78
CA ARG A 71 -1.96 10.63 -3.43
C ARG A 71 -2.91 11.82 -3.54
N VAL A 72 -4.19 11.56 -3.82
CA VAL A 72 -5.25 12.50 -3.42
C VAL A 72 -5.32 12.40 -1.89
N SER A 73 -4.29 12.94 -1.25
CA SER A 73 -4.39 13.35 0.13
C SER A 73 -5.39 14.49 0.07
N ALA A 74 -6.67 14.18 0.31
CA ALA A 74 -7.57 15.16 0.85
C ALA A 74 -6.83 15.69 2.09
N ARG A 75 -6.14 16.83 1.93
CA ARG A 75 -5.54 17.58 3.03
C ARG A 75 -6.74 18.06 3.81
N LEU A 76 -7.24 17.20 4.70
CA LEU A 76 -8.06 17.65 5.80
C LEU A 76 -7.23 18.75 6.48
N PRO A 77 -7.73 19.99 6.55
CA PRO A 77 -6.99 21.07 7.18
C PRO A 77 -6.66 20.65 8.60
N SER A 78 -5.39 20.78 8.97
CA SER A 78 -4.85 20.41 10.30
C SER A 78 -5.35 21.31 11.44
N LEU A 79 -6.45 22.04 11.22
CA LEU A 79 -6.85 23.22 11.99
C LEU A 79 -8.27 23.14 12.58
N ILE A 80 -8.96 22.01 12.51
CA ILE A 80 -10.13 21.80 13.36
C ILE A 80 -9.64 21.25 14.71
N SER A 81 -8.98 22.11 15.47
CA SER A 81 -8.71 21.85 16.89
C SER A 81 -9.93 22.34 17.68
N ASN A 82 -10.76 21.41 18.17
CA ASN A 82 -11.78 21.72 19.17
C ASN A 82 -11.11 21.87 20.55
N LYS A 83 -10.13 22.78 20.66
CA LYS A 83 -9.66 23.24 21.95
C LYS A 83 -10.61 24.35 22.36
N GLN A 84 -11.33 24.16 23.45
CA GLN A 84 -12.08 25.22 24.10
C GLN A 84 -11.10 26.36 24.42
N THR A 85 -11.12 27.43 23.64
CA THR A 85 -10.54 28.72 24.01
C THR A 85 -11.43 29.35 25.07
N GLY A 86 -11.50 28.71 26.24
CA GLY A 86 -12.26 29.19 27.38
C GLY A 86 -11.43 30.19 28.17
N LEU A 87 -12.00 31.36 28.43
CA LEU A 87 -11.51 32.36 29.39
C LEU A 87 -11.42 31.82 30.83
N SER A 88 -11.86 30.57 31.08
CA SER A 88 -11.87 29.92 32.41
C SER A 88 -10.50 29.55 32.95
N ARG A 89 -9.40 29.74 32.19
CA ARG A 89 -8.03 29.48 32.71
C ARG A 89 -7.41 30.66 33.47
N TYR A 90 -8.08 31.82 33.54
CA TYR A 90 -7.54 33.03 34.17
C TYR A 90 -7.93 33.22 35.66
N TYR A 91 -8.75 32.33 36.23
CA TYR A 91 -9.24 32.46 37.62
C TYR A 91 -8.80 31.30 38.52
N GLU A 92 -7.50 30.99 38.53
CA GLU A 92 -6.87 30.28 39.66
C GLU A 92 -5.69 31.12 40.16
N TYR A 93 -6.02 32.09 41.01
CA TYR A 93 -5.12 32.69 42.00
C TYR A 93 -5.85 32.71 43.34
#